data_AF-K7N7M7-F1
#
_entry.id   AF-K7N7M7-F1
#
_cell.length_a   1.000
_cell.length_b   1.000
_cell.length_c   1.000
_cell.angle_alpha   90.00
_cell.angle_beta   90.00
_cell.angle_gamma   90.00
#
_symmetry.space_group_name_H-M   'P 1'
#
loop_
_entity.id
_entity.type
_entity.pdbx_description
1 polymer ?
#
loop_
_entity_poly.entity_id
_entity_poly.type
_entity_poly.pdbx_seq_one_letter_code
_entity_poly.pdbx_strand_id
1 'polypeptide(L)'
;EEGLTWNKAWGIVVKTCAYTNHTLLPEALERWPVSLLEKLLPRHLQIIYAINHNFLQMVEGRWPGDIERVRRMSVVEENEDKKINMAYLSIVGTHATNGVARIHSELLKTHVFRDFYEMFPERFQNKTNGITPRRWLLMCNPLLSDLITSKLGEEWTTNLDKLRDLQQYVNDEKFLQELINAKQYNKTKLAAYLKRTSGVDISSETMFDIQVKRIHEYKRQLLNCLHIITMYNRLKRNDTTGFVPRTVMIG
;
A
#
# COMPACT_ATOMS: atom_id res chain seq x y z
N GLU A 1 26.41 9.39 -24.67
CA GLU A 1 26.75 7.97 -24.89
C GLU A 1 26.12 7.51 -26.19
N GLU A 2 24.79 7.40 -26.28
CA GLU A 2 24.09 6.90 -27.49
C GLU A 2 23.87 7.89 -28.64
N GLY A 3 24.43 9.11 -28.58
CA GLY A 3 24.29 10.12 -29.65
C GLY A 3 22.86 10.59 -29.96
N LEU A 4 21.89 10.34 -29.07
CA LEU A 4 20.49 10.73 -29.26
C LEU A 4 20.27 12.23 -29.00
N THR A 5 19.38 12.84 -29.80
CA THR A 5 18.84 14.17 -29.49
C THR A 5 17.96 14.13 -28.25
N TRP A 6 17.83 15.26 -27.55
CA TRP A 6 17.01 15.36 -26.34
C TRP A 6 15.57 14.86 -26.55
N ASN A 7 14.90 15.36 -27.60
CA ASN A 7 13.50 15.02 -27.87
C ASN A 7 13.32 13.52 -28.15
N LYS A 8 14.25 12.90 -28.87
CA LYS A 8 14.21 11.47 -29.16
C LYS A 8 14.43 10.65 -27.88
N ALA A 9 15.43 11.02 -27.08
CA ALA A 9 15.71 10.36 -25.80
C ALA A 9 14.55 10.50 -24.82
N TRP A 10 14.01 11.71 -24.64
CA TRP A 10 12.89 11.98 -23.75
C TRP A 10 11.61 11.25 -24.15
N GLY A 11 11.33 11.19 -25.46
CA GLY A 11 10.22 10.41 -25.99
C GLY A 11 10.32 8.92 -25.69
N ILE A 12 11.53 8.36 -25.65
CA ILE A 12 11.77 6.97 -25.24
C ILE A 12 11.51 6.82 -23.74
N VAL A 13 12.12 7.67 -22.89
CA VAL A 13 11.98 7.62 -21.42
C VAL A 13 10.50 7.59 -21.00
N VAL A 14 9.71 8.56 -21.49
CA VAL A 14 8.29 8.66 -21.12
C VAL A 14 7.51 7.41 -21.53
N LYS A 15 7.75 6.89 -22.74
CA LYS A 15 7.07 5.68 -23.26
C LYS A 15 7.48 4.40 -22.53
N THR A 16 8.65 4.38 -21.89
CA THR A 16 9.17 3.20 -21.20
C THR A 16 8.78 3.19 -19.72
N CYS A 17 8.74 4.34 -19.05
CA CYS A 17 8.55 4.39 -17.60
C CYS A 17 7.08 4.56 -17.18
N ALA A 18 6.68 3.88 -16.10
CA ALA A 18 5.41 4.07 -15.39
C ALA A 18 5.66 4.23 -13.87
N TYR A 19 4.81 5.01 -13.19
CA TYR A 19 4.95 5.33 -11.77
C TYR A 19 3.76 4.80 -10.95
N THR A 20 4.05 4.05 -9.88
CA THR A 20 3.03 3.68 -8.88
C THR A 20 3.27 4.48 -7.60
N ASN A 21 2.26 5.21 -7.16
CA ASN A 21 2.28 5.89 -5.88
C ASN A 21 1.61 5.01 -4.80
N HIS A 22 2.29 4.84 -3.67
CA HIS A 22 1.87 3.98 -2.55
C HIS A 22 1.43 4.75 -1.29
N THR A 23 1.42 6.08 -1.33
CA THR A 23 1.23 6.90 -0.13
C THR A 23 0.76 8.31 -0.44
N LEU A 24 -0.14 8.80 0.40
CA LEU A 24 -0.59 10.20 0.42
C LEU A 24 0.19 11.05 1.44
N LEU A 25 1.01 10.40 2.26
CA LEU A 25 1.73 11.05 3.36
C LEU A 25 2.89 11.89 2.81
N PRO A 26 2.93 13.21 3.10
CA PRO A 26 3.96 14.11 2.59
C PRO A 26 5.39 13.66 2.89
N GLU A 27 5.63 13.05 4.06
CA GLU A 27 6.94 12.56 4.49
C GLU A 27 7.47 11.42 3.61
N ALA A 28 6.59 10.73 2.88
CA ALA A 28 6.97 9.66 1.96
C ALA A 28 7.02 10.14 0.49
N LEU A 29 6.76 11.42 0.23
CA LEU A 29 7.03 12.06 -1.06
C LEU A 29 8.45 12.62 -1.05
N GLU A 30 9.38 11.82 -1.56
CA GLU A 30 10.82 12.10 -1.48
C GLU A 30 11.19 13.47 -2.05
N ARG A 31 11.87 14.26 -1.22
CA ARG A 31 12.47 15.55 -1.57
C ARG A 31 13.97 15.50 -1.33
N TRP A 32 14.75 15.71 -2.39
CA TRP A 32 16.21 15.73 -2.28
C TRP A 32 16.73 17.16 -2.32
N PRO A 33 17.58 17.59 -1.36
CA PRO A 33 18.24 18.89 -1.43
C PRO A 33 19.05 19.01 -2.73
N VAL A 34 18.90 20.13 -3.42
CA VAL A 34 19.64 20.40 -4.66
C VAL A 34 21.15 20.35 -4.42
N SER A 35 21.62 20.92 -3.30
CA SER A 35 23.04 20.91 -2.91
C SER A 35 23.63 19.50 -2.73
N LEU A 36 22.81 18.52 -2.36
CA LEU A 36 23.23 17.12 -2.26
C LEU A 36 23.35 16.50 -3.66
N LEU A 37 22.35 16.70 -4.52
CA LEU A 37 22.37 16.19 -5.90
C LEU A 37 23.48 16.85 -6.73
N GLU A 38 23.78 18.12 -6.48
CA GLU A 38 24.88 18.83 -7.14
C GLU A 38 26.24 18.18 -6.83
N LYS A 39 26.47 17.79 -5.57
CA LYS A 39 27.71 17.15 -5.15
C LYS A 39 27.84 15.70 -5.65
N LEU A 40 26.75 14.93 -5.58
CA LEU A 40 26.78 13.49 -5.89
C LEU A 40 26.50 13.19 -7.36
N LEU A 41 25.58 13.91 -7.99
CA LEU A 41 25.03 13.62 -9.30
C LEU A 41 24.88 14.90 -10.16
N PRO A 42 25.95 15.69 -10.36
CA PRO A 42 25.90 17.00 -11.01
C PRO A 42 25.28 16.94 -12.41
N ARG A 43 25.60 15.91 -13.19
CA ARG A 43 25.02 15.72 -14.52
C ARG A 43 23.51 15.41 -14.48
N HIS A 44 23.06 14.63 -13.51
CA HIS A 44 21.64 14.30 -13.36
C HIS A 44 20.85 15.55 -12.95
N LEU A 45 21.41 16.39 -12.09
CA LEU A 45 20.79 17.65 -11.71
C LEU A 45 20.59 18.57 -12.93
N GLN A 46 21.58 18.68 -13.83
CA GLN A 46 21.41 19.41 -15.09
C GLN A 46 20.28 18.85 -15.96
N ILE A 47 20.17 17.52 -16.05
CA ILE A 47 19.10 16.85 -16.79
C ILE A 47 17.73 17.15 -16.15
N ILE A 48 17.64 17.11 -14.82
CA ILE A 48 16.42 17.43 -14.07
C ILE A 48 16.00 18.89 -14.33
N TYR A 49 16.95 19.83 -14.35
CA TYR A 49 16.64 21.22 -14.71
C TYR A 49 16.13 21.37 -16.14
N ALA A 50 16.72 20.65 -17.10
CA ALA A 50 16.23 20.65 -18.48
C ALA A 50 14.84 20.03 -18.61
N ILE A 51 14.54 18.96 -17.85
CA ILE A 51 13.20 18.36 -17.78
C ILE A 51 12.21 19.38 -17.21
N ASN A 52 12.54 20.00 -16.07
CA ASN A 52 11.69 20.99 -15.42
C ASN A 52 11.41 22.18 -16.35
N HIS A 53 12.45 22.73 -16.99
CA HIS A 53 12.30 23.84 -17.92
C HIS A 53 11.32 23.50 -19.06
N ASN A 54 11.55 22.41 -19.78
CA ASN A 54 10.67 21.99 -20.88
C ASN A 54 9.25 21.71 -20.41
N PHE A 55 9.08 21.10 -19.23
CA PHE A 55 7.76 20.85 -18.66
C PHE A 55 7.01 22.14 -18.31
N LEU A 56 7.68 23.09 -17.66
CA LEU A 56 7.05 24.36 -17.30
C LEU A 56 6.67 25.20 -18.52
N GLN A 57 7.41 25.11 -19.64
CA GLN A 57 6.98 25.70 -20.91
C GLN A 57 5.65 25.10 -21.40
N MET A 58 5.44 23.80 -21.23
CA MET A 58 4.17 23.15 -21.55
C MET A 58 3.03 23.59 -20.62
N VAL A 59 3.33 23.81 -19.34
CA VAL A 59 2.34 24.30 -18.35
C VAL A 59 1.91 25.73 -18.70
N GLU A 60 2.87 26.63 -18.93
CA GLU A 60 2.60 28.02 -19.33
C GLU A 60 1.82 28.09 -20.65
N GLY A 61 2.18 27.26 -21.64
CA GLY A 61 1.47 27.20 -22.91
C GLY A 61 0.01 26.74 -22.79
N ARG A 62 -0.32 25.92 -21.77
CA ARG A 62 -1.68 25.44 -21.52
C ARG A 62 -2.50 26.38 -20.64
N TRP A 63 -1.86 27.04 -19.67
CA TRP A 63 -2.49 28.00 -18.78
C TRP A 63 -1.70 29.31 -18.74
N PRO A 64 -1.75 30.13 -19.81
CA PRO A 64 -0.98 31.36 -19.88
C PRO A 64 -1.33 32.33 -18.74
N GLY A 65 -0.32 32.82 -18.04
CA GLY A 65 -0.48 33.77 -16.92
C GLY A 65 -0.84 33.16 -15.56
N ASP A 66 -1.05 31.84 -15.44
CA ASP A 66 -1.24 31.16 -14.14
C ASP A 66 0.11 30.83 -13.50
N ILE A 67 0.83 31.87 -13.06
CA ILE A 67 2.17 31.77 -12.47
C ILE A 67 2.17 30.85 -11.24
N GLU A 68 1.10 30.88 -10.44
CA GLU A 68 0.99 30.04 -9.25
C GLU A 68 0.90 28.55 -9.60
N ARG A 69 0.21 28.19 -10.68
CA ARG A 69 0.21 26.81 -11.17
C ARG A 69 1.58 26.37 -11.67
N VAL A 70 2.29 27.22 -12.42
CA VAL A 70 3.67 26.95 -12.85
C VAL A 70 4.55 26.64 -11.63
N ARG A 71 4.41 27.42 -10.55
CA ARG A 71 5.12 27.19 -9.28
C ARG A 71 4.71 25.88 -8.63
N ARG A 72 3.41 25.58 -8.49
CA ARG A 72 2.91 24.34 -7.85
C ARG A 72 3.25 23.07 -8.62
N MET A 73 3.45 23.17 -9.94
CA MET A 73 3.80 22.03 -10.79
C MET A 73 5.31 21.86 -10.99
N SER A 74 6.15 22.79 -10.52
CA SER A 74 7.58 22.68 -10.72
C SER A 74 8.18 21.48 -9.99
N VAL A 75 9.04 20.75 -10.71
CA VAL A 75 9.87 19.68 -10.14
C VAL A 75 10.88 20.25 -9.13
N VAL A 76 11.21 21.53 -9.22
CA VAL A 76 12.14 22.22 -8.32
C VAL A 76 11.34 23.09 -7.34
N GLU A 77 11.48 22.82 -6.05
CA GLU A 77 10.96 23.69 -5.01
C GLU A 77 11.95 24.79 -4.67
N GLU A 78 11.47 26.02 -4.69
CA GLU A 78 12.22 27.26 -4.44
C GLU A 78 12.00 27.79 -3.00
N ASN A 79 11.88 26.88 -2.02
CA ASN A 79 11.84 27.24 -0.59
C ASN A 79 13.25 27.63 -0.09
N GLU A 80 13.40 27.93 1.21
CA GLU A 80 14.69 28.33 1.83
C GLU A 80 15.86 27.42 1.41
N ASP A 81 15.63 26.11 1.42
CA ASP A 81 16.50 25.14 0.76
C ASP A 81 15.84 24.61 -0.51
N LYS A 82 16.49 24.79 -1.66
CA LYS A 82 16.02 24.24 -2.93
C LYS A 82 15.99 22.71 -2.89
N LYS A 83 14.88 22.12 -3.31
CA LYS A 83 14.66 20.67 -3.31
C LYS A 83 14.10 20.18 -4.63
N ILE A 84 14.45 18.96 -5.02
CA ILE A 84 13.83 18.26 -6.15
C ILE A 84 12.67 17.40 -5.63
N ASN A 85 11.48 17.59 -6.21
CA ASN A 85 10.32 16.73 -5.99
C ASN A 85 10.39 15.48 -6.86
N MET A 86 10.71 14.33 -6.26
CA MET A 86 10.84 13.08 -7.01
C MET A 86 9.51 12.55 -7.52
N ALA A 87 8.40 12.80 -6.80
CA ALA A 87 7.08 12.39 -7.27
C ALA A 87 6.68 13.19 -8.52
N TYR A 88 6.95 14.50 -8.56
CA TYR A 88 6.63 15.31 -9.73
C TYR A 88 7.54 14.95 -10.91
N LEU A 89 8.84 14.74 -10.68
CA LEU A 89 9.75 14.24 -11.70
C LEU A 89 9.27 12.90 -12.28
N SER A 90 8.80 11.99 -11.43
CA SER A 90 8.27 10.69 -11.84
C SER A 90 7.01 10.83 -12.70
N ILE A 91 6.07 11.70 -12.31
CA ILE A 91 4.85 11.93 -13.09
C ILE A 91 5.17 12.55 -14.46
N VAL A 92 6.06 13.54 -14.50
CA VAL A 92 6.49 14.21 -15.75
C VAL A 92 7.19 13.23 -16.70
N GLY A 93 8.01 12.32 -16.14
CA GLY A 93 8.80 11.34 -16.89
C GLY A 93 8.12 10.03 -17.23
N THR A 94 6.80 9.89 -17.01
CA THR A 94 6.09 8.61 -17.22
C THR A 94 4.86 8.75 -18.11
N HIS A 95 4.51 7.65 -18.81
CA HIS A 95 3.27 7.56 -19.61
C HIS A 95 2.06 7.11 -18.78
N ALA A 96 2.28 6.55 -17.59
CA ALA A 96 1.21 6.10 -16.70
C ALA A 96 1.57 6.33 -15.24
N THR A 97 0.61 6.80 -14.45
CA THR A 97 0.68 6.97 -13.00
C THR A 97 -0.51 6.26 -12.35
N ASN A 98 -0.29 5.39 -11.37
CA ASN A 98 -1.39 4.69 -10.69
C ASN A 98 -1.30 4.74 -9.17
N GLY A 99 -2.48 4.74 -8.54
CA GLY A 99 -2.65 4.46 -7.11
C GLY A 99 -2.99 2.99 -6.84
N VAL A 100 -2.89 2.59 -5.57
CA VAL A 100 -2.96 1.19 -5.12
C VAL A 100 -4.30 0.72 -4.55
N ALA A 101 -5.30 1.61 -4.53
CA ALA A 101 -6.70 1.32 -4.18
C ALA A 101 -7.59 2.40 -4.80
N ARG A 102 -8.85 2.09 -5.10
CA ARG A 102 -9.76 3.05 -5.76
C ARG A 102 -9.80 4.41 -5.05
N ILE A 103 -10.06 4.40 -3.75
CA ILE A 103 -10.09 5.63 -2.94
C ILE A 103 -8.75 6.38 -2.95
N HIS A 104 -7.64 5.65 -2.90
CA HIS A 104 -6.31 6.22 -2.96
C HIS A 104 -6.05 6.90 -4.31
N SER A 105 -6.38 6.24 -5.42
CA SER A 105 -6.29 6.83 -6.76
C SER A 105 -7.14 8.09 -6.91
N GLU A 106 -8.35 8.11 -6.35
CA GLU A 106 -9.20 9.31 -6.40
C GLU A 106 -8.60 10.46 -5.58
N LEU A 107 -8.04 10.19 -4.40
CA LEU A 107 -7.36 11.22 -3.60
C LEU A 107 -6.11 11.77 -4.29
N LEU A 108 -5.38 10.95 -5.04
CA LEU A 108 -4.26 11.44 -5.87
C LEU A 108 -4.74 12.43 -6.92
N LYS A 109 -5.84 12.12 -7.64
CA LYS A 109 -6.37 12.99 -8.69
C LYS A 109 -6.99 14.29 -8.16
N THR A 110 -7.61 14.23 -6.99
CA THR A 110 -8.42 15.35 -6.47
C THR A 110 -7.66 16.24 -5.50
N HIS A 111 -6.65 15.72 -4.80
CA HIS A 111 -5.94 16.45 -3.73
C HIS A 111 -4.44 16.58 -4.00
N VAL A 112 -3.72 15.45 -4.15
CA VAL A 112 -2.24 15.47 -4.12
C VAL A 112 -1.62 15.91 -5.45
N PHE A 113 -2.16 15.42 -6.57
CA PHE A 113 -1.63 15.62 -7.91
C PHE A 113 -2.69 16.22 -8.85
N ARG A 114 -3.59 17.04 -8.32
CA ARG A 114 -4.69 17.64 -9.07
C ARG A 114 -4.21 18.36 -10.33
N ASP A 115 -3.23 19.25 -10.20
CA ASP A 115 -2.73 20.03 -11.34
C ASP A 115 -2.07 19.12 -12.42
N PHE A 116 -1.43 18.02 -12.00
CA PHE A 116 -0.88 17.02 -12.92
C PHE A 116 -1.97 16.16 -13.58
N TYR A 117 -3.05 15.85 -12.86
CA TYR A 117 -4.20 15.15 -13.43
C TYR A 117 -4.93 16.02 -14.45
N GLU A 118 -5.09 17.32 -14.18
CA GLU A 118 -5.62 18.28 -15.15
C GLU A 118 -4.72 18.36 -16.40
N MET A 119 -3.40 18.24 -16.24
CA MET A 119 -2.45 18.23 -17.35
C MET A 119 -2.45 16.92 -18.16
N PHE A 120 -2.50 15.76 -17.51
CA PHE A 120 -2.37 14.44 -18.13
C PHE A 120 -3.46 13.46 -17.68
N PRO A 121 -4.75 13.74 -17.92
CA PRO A 121 -5.85 12.99 -17.33
C PRO A 121 -5.84 11.51 -17.73
N GLU A 122 -5.41 11.20 -18.95
CA GLU A 122 -5.34 9.84 -19.52
C GLU A 122 -4.26 8.97 -18.86
N ARG A 123 -3.28 9.58 -18.18
CA ARG A 123 -2.18 8.85 -17.54
C ARG A 123 -2.53 8.31 -16.16
N PHE A 124 -3.56 8.85 -15.51
CA PHE A 124 -3.91 8.48 -14.13
C PHE A 124 -4.83 7.27 -14.07
N GLN A 125 -4.35 6.19 -13.47
CA GLN A 125 -5.04 4.91 -13.39
C GLN A 125 -5.22 4.42 -11.95
N ASN A 126 -5.97 3.33 -11.80
CA ASN A 126 -6.00 2.53 -10.59
C ASN A 126 -5.51 1.11 -10.88
N LYS A 127 -4.70 0.57 -9.95
CA LYS A 127 -4.35 -0.84 -9.87
C LYS A 127 -4.42 -1.25 -8.41
N THR A 128 -5.55 -1.83 -8.01
CA THR A 128 -5.74 -2.23 -6.61
C THR A 128 -4.75 -3.33 -6.23
N ASN A 129 -4.05 -3.16 -5.11
CA ASN A 129 -3.07 -4.14 -4.64
C ASN A 129 -3.69 -5.52 -4.42
N GLY A 130 -2.89 -6.55 -4.68
CA GLY A 130 -3.24 -7.94 -4.43
C GLY A 130 -2.18 -8.65 -3.60
N ILE A 131 -2.52 -9.84 -3.13
CA ILE A 131 -1.59 -10.78 -2.50
C ILE A 131 -1.58 -12.08 -3.30
N THR A 132 -0.43 -12.76 -3.37
CA THR A 132 -0.36 -14.04 -4.07
C THR A 132 -0.99 -15.17 -3.24
N PRO A 133 -2.00 -15.90 -3.76
CA PRO A 133 -2.66 -16.98 -3.02
C PRO A 133 -1.72 -18.16 -2.76
N ARG A 134 -0.65 -18.30 -3.54
CA ARG A 134 0.35 -19.36 -3.38
C ARG A 134 1.04 -19.28 -2.02
N ARG A 135 1.42 -18.07 -1.59
CA ARG A 135 2.06 -17.86 -0.28
C ARG A 135 1.05 -17.68 0.83
N TRP A 136 0.02 -16.86 0.59
CA TRP A 136 -0.91 -16.39 1.63
C TRP A 136 -2.14 -17.27 1.85
N LEU A 137 -2.23 -18.39 1.15
CA LEU A 137 -3.25 -19.41 1.38
C LEU A 137 -2.63 -20.82 1.28
N LEU A 138 -2.16 -21.20 0.09
CA LEU A 138 -1.66 -22.55 -0.19
C LEU A 138 -0.49 -22.97 0.74
N MET A 139 0.54 -22.13 0.84
CA MET A 139 1.72 -22.42 1.67
C MET A 139 1.45 -22.24 3.17
N CYS A 140 0.85 -21.11 3.57
CA CYS A 140 0.76 -20.78 5.00
C CYS A 140 -0.40 -21.47 5.73
N ASN A 141 -1.40 -21.97 5.00
CA ASN A 141 -2.58 -22.60 5.56
C ASN A 141 -2.96 -23.88 4.78
N PRO A 142 -2.12 -24.93 4.84
CA PRO A 142 -2.32 -26.16 4.07
C PRO A 142 -3.65 -26.84 4.38
N LEU A 143 -4.07 -26.94 5.66
CA LEU A 143 -5.36 -27.56 6.01
C LEU A 143 -6.56 -26.86 5.38
N LEU A 144 -6.58 -25.52 5.37
CA LEU A 144 -7.65 -24.79 4.68
C LEU A 144 -7.56 -24.98 3.16
N SER A 145 -6.34 -25.04 2.63
CA SER A 145 -6.12 -25.22 1.20
C SER A 145 -6.57 -26.59 0.71
N ASP A 146 -6.28 -27.65 1.47
CA ASP A 146 -6.73 -29.01 1.20
C ASP A 146 -8.26 -29.11 1.26
N LEU A 147 -8.89 -28.44 2.24
CA LEU A 147 -10.34 -28.34 2.34
C LEU A 147 -10.95 -27.66 1.11
N ILE A 148 -10.40 -26.53 0.68
CA ILE A 148 -10.87 -25.82 -0.53
C ILE A 148 -10.68 -26.71 -1.76
N THR A 149 -9.52 -27.34 -1.92
CA THR A 149 -9.21 -28.25 -3.04
C THR A 149 -10.16 -29.44 -3.08
N SER A 150 -10.57 -29.98 -1.93
CA SER A 150 -11.53 -31.09 -1.87
C SER A 150 -12.91 -30.74 -2.44
N LYS A 151 -13.29 -29.44 -2.40
CA LYS A 151 -14.57 -28.95 -2.90
C LYS A 151 -14.49 -28.40 -4.32
N LEU A 152 -13.40 -27.73 -4.68
CA LEU A 152 -13.27 -26.96 -5.93
C LEU A 152 -12.21 -27.48 -6.91
N GLY A 153 -11.45 -28.51 -6.55
CA GLY A 153 -10.26 -28.95 -7.29
C GLY A 153 -9.08 -27.98 -7.12
N GLU A 154 -8.01 -28.12 -7.90
CA GLU A 154 -6.77 -27.34 -7.71
C GLU A 154 -6.75 -25.98 -8.42
N GLU A 155 -7.71 -25.72 -9.32
CA GLU A 155 -7.69 -24.56 -10.22
C GLU A 155 -7.78 -23.21 -9.47
N TRP A 156 -8.33 -23.19 -8.25
CA TRP A 156 -8.40 -21.96 -7.44
C TRP A 156 -7.02 -21.36 -7.12
N THR A 157 -5.96 -22.17 -7.16
CA THR A 157 -4.58 -21.74 -6.84
C THR A 157 -4.04 -20.71 -7.85
N THR A 158 -4.50 -20.78 -9.10
CA THR A 158 -4.16 -19.85 -10.19
C THR A 158 -5.34 -18.97 -10.59
N ASN A 159 -6.58 -19.36 -10.28
CA ASN A 159 -7.81 -18.60 -10.53
C ASN A 159 -8.61 -18.37 -9.23
N LEU A 160 -8.24 -17.33 -8.48
CA LEU A 160 -8.80 -17.08 -7.14
C LEU A 160 -10.29 -16.73 -7.13
N ASP A 161 -10.86 -16.30 -8.27
CA ASP A 161 -12.29 -16.00 -8.38
C ASP A 161 -13.17 -17.23 -8.15
N LYS A 162 -12.64 -18.45 -8.35
CA LYS A 162 -13.33 -19.71 -8.03
C LYS A 162 -13.71 -19.85 -6.55
N LEU A 163 -13.04 -19.14 -5.64
CA LEU A 163 -13.41 -19.18 -4.23
C LEU A 163 -14.85 -18.70 -3.98
N ARG A 164 -15.47 -17.97 -4.92
CA ARG A 164 -16.89 -17.59 -4.83
C ARG A 164 -17.81 -18.82 -4.80
N ASP A 165 -17.43 -19.91 -5.46
CA ASP A 165 -18.22 -21.13 -5.52
C ASP A 165 -18.30 -21.82 -4.15
N LEU A 166 -17.46 -21.44 -3.17
CA LEU A 166 -17.60 -21.90 -1.79
C LEU A 166 -18.90 -21.43 -1.12
N GLN A 167 -19.56 -20.39 -1.65
CA GLN A 167 -20.82 -19.88 -1.11
C GLN A 167 -21.92 -20.94 -1.08
N GLN A 168 -21.88 -21.92 -1.99
CA GLN A 168 -22.86 -23.02 -2.01
C GLN A 168 -22.77 -23.92 -0.77
N TYR A 169 -21.64 -23.93 -0.06
CA TYR A 169 -21.40 -24.74 1.14
C TYR A 169 -21.64 -23.97 2.44
N VAL A 170 -22.24 -22.77 2.40
CA VAL A 170 -22.49 -21.96 3.61
C VAL A 170 -23.41 -22.65 4.63
N ASN A 171 -24.26 -23.57 4.17
CA ASN A 171 -25.16 -24.37 5.02
C ASN A 171 -24.73 -25.85 5.14
N ASP A 172 -23.56 -26.22 4.61
CA ASP A 172 -23.01 -27.57 4.75
C ASP A 172 -22.32 -27.68 6.12
N GLU A 173 -23.01 -28.26 7.10
CA GLU A 173 -22.53 -28.41 8.48
C GLU A 173 -21.16 -29.11 8.56
N LYS A 174 -20.92 -30.11 7.71
CA LYS A 174 -19.65 -30.83 7.67
C LYS A 174 -18.53 -29.92 7.19
N PHE A 175 -18.77 -29.16 6.12
CA PHE A 175 -17.80 -28.19 5.62
C PHE A 175 -17.48 -27.10 6.66
N LEU A 176 -18.51 -26.56 7.32
CA LEU A 176 -18.33 -25.56 8.38
C LEU A 176 -17.50 -26.13 9.55
N GLN A 177 -17.75 -27.37 9.95
CA GLN A 177 -16.99 -28.01 11.02
C GLN A 177 -15.51 -28.22 10.63
N GLU A 178 -15.24 -28.66 9.40
CA GLU A 178 -13.87 -28.80 8.88
C GLU A 178 -13.14 -27.45 8.80
N LEU A 179 -13.84 -26.39 8.40
CA LEU A 179 -13.33 -25.02 8.37
C LEU A 179 -12.96 -24.52 9.78
N ILE A 180 -13.83 -24.75 10.76
CA ILE A 180 -13.58 -24.42 12.18
C ILE A 180 -12.38 -25.20 12.70
N ASN A 181 -12.30 -26.50 12.40
CA ASN A 181 -11.17 -27.35 12.81
C ASN A 181 -9.84 -26.86 12.24
N ALA A 182 -9.81 -26.47 10.96
CA ALA A 182 -8.62 -25.88 10.33
C ALA A 182 -8.22 -24.56 11.02
N LYS A 183 -9.18 -23.72 11.42
CA LYS A 183 -8.89 -22.50 12.20
C LYS A 183 -8.32 -22.84 13.58
N GLN A 184 -8.93 -23.79 14.30
CA GLN A 184 -8.51 -24.15 15.65
C GLN A 184 -7.11 -24.76 15.65
N TYR A 185 -6.80 -25.64 14.70
CA TYR A 185 -5.46 -26.19 14.51
C TYR A 185 -4.40 -25.08 14.33
N ASN A 186 -4.69 -24.08 13.49
CA ASN A 186 -3.79 -22.95 13.27
C ASN A 186 -3.57 -22.12 14.55
N LYS A 187 -4.60 -21.95 15.38
CA LYS A 187 -4.47 -21.25 16.68
C LYS A 187 -3.58 -22.04 17.64
N THR A 188 -3.77 -23.35 17.75
CA THR A 188 -2.92 -24.23 18.58
C THR A 188 -1.47 -24.20 18.10
N LYS A 189 -1.23 -24.23 16.78
CA LYS A 189 0.11 -24.11 16.21
C LYS A 189 0.79 -22.78 16.56
N LEU A 190 0.05 -21.67 16.50
CA LEU A 190 0.55 -20.35 16.88
C LEU A 190 0.85 -20.26 18.39
N ALA A 191 -0.03 -20.79 19.24
CA ALA A 191 0.18 -20.82 20.69
C ALA A 191 1.45 -21.61 21.05
N ALA A 192 1.63 -22.80 20.48
CA ALA A 192 2.83 -23.61 20.65
C ALA A 192 4.09 -22.91 20.14
N TYR A 193 4.00 -22.17 19.03
CA TYR A 193 5.10 -21.36 18.51
C TYR A 193 5.50 -20.27 19.50
N LEU A 194 4.55 -19.48 20.00
CA LEU A 194 4.81 -18.38 20.94
C LEU A 194 5.40 -18.90 22.26
N LYS A 195 4.85 -19.99 22.80
CA LYS A 195 5.40 -20.62 24.00
C LYS A 195 6.86 -21.02 23.81
N ARG A 196 7.23 -21.54 22.63
CA ARG A 196 8.60 -21.93 22.31
C ARG A 196 9.53 -20.74 22.09
N THR A 197 9.08 -19.67 21.43
CA THR A 197 9.96 -18.57 20.99
C THR A 197 10.04 -17.41 21.98
N SER A 198 8.99 -17.15 22.75
CA SER A 198 8.93 -16.04 23.72
C SER A 198 8.59 -16.47 25.14
N GLY A 199 8.29 -17.76 25.37
CA GLY A 199 7.87 -18.27 26.68
C GLY A 199 6.44 -17.88 27.07
N VAL A 200 5.71 -17.15 26.22
CA VAL A 200 4.34 -16.69 26.51
C VAL A 200 3.36 -17.84 26.24
N ASP A 201 2.67 -18.28 27.29
CA ASP A 201 1.62 -19.30 27.19
C ASP A 201 0.25 -18.62 26.98
N ILE A 202 -0.45 -19.02 25.91
CA ILE A 202 -1.76 -18.47 25.54
C ILE A 202 -2.76 -19.59 25.25
N SER A 203 -4.04 -19.37 25.56
CA SER A 203 -5.09 -20.34 25.29
C SER A 203 -5.62 -20.21 23.86
N SER A 204 -5.56 -21.30 23.09
CA SER A 204 -6.16 -21.43 21.76
C SER A 204 -7.67 -21.38 21.76
N GLU A 205 -8.34 -21.43 22.91
CA GLU A 205 -9.80 -21.31 23.02
C GLU A 205 -10.26 -19.84 22.98
N THR A 206 -9.36 -18.89 23.25
CA THR A 206 -9.69 -17.46 23.18
C THR A 206 -9.85 -16.96 21.75
N MET A 207 -10.55 -15.85 21.58
CA MET A 207 -10.51 -15.09 20.34
C MET A 207 -9.12 -14.47 20.16
N PHE A 208 -8.44 -14.79 19.06
CA PHE A 208 -7.16 -14.18 18.70
C PHE A 208 -7.43 -12.87 17.95
N ASP A 209 -7.15 -11.75 18.62
CA ASP A 209 -7.28 -10.39 18.08
C ASP A 209 -5.88 -9.89 17.69
N ILE A 210 -5.61 -9.80 16.39
CA ILE A 210 -4.25 -9.64 15.87
C ILE A 210 -4.14 -8.38 15.02
N GLN A 211 -3.30 -7.44 15.46
CA GLN A 211 -2.93 -6.24 14.71
C GLN A 211 -1.44 -6.27 14.37
N VAL A 212 -1.10 -6.94 13.26
CA VAL A 212 0.29 -7.01 12.76
C VAL A 212 0.49 -6.07 11.58
N LYS A 213 1.32 -5.04 11.76
CA LYS A 213 1.74 -4.04 10.76
C LYS A 213 2.76 -3.09 11.39
N ARG A 214 3.64 -2.49 10.57
CA ARG A 214 4.59 -1.45 10.99
C ARG A 214 3.96 -0.48 12.00
N ILE A 215 4.64 -0.22 13.10
CA ILE A 215 4.16 0.72 14.12
C ILE A 215 4.17 2.13 13.54
N HIS A 216 3.01 2.78 13.52
CA HIS A 216 2.84 4.14 13.00
C HIS A 216 1.56 4.77 13.51
N GLU A 217 1.59 6.06 13.85
CA GLU A 217 0.43 6.81 14.39
C GLU A 217 -0.85 6.66 13.55
N TYR A 218 -0.78 6.81 12.21
CA TYR A 218 -1.95 6.67 11.35
C TYR A 218 -2.57 5.27 11.35
N LYS A 219 -1.82 4.24 11.78
CA LYS A 219 -2.31 2.86 11.90
C LYS A 219 -2.99 2.59 13.24
N ARG A 220 -2.92 3.55 14.16
CA ARG A 220 -3.69 3.61 15.41
C ARG A 220 -3.54 2.38 16.31
N GLN A 221 -2.32 1.83 16.44
CA GLN A 221 -2.04 0.83 17.48
C GLN A 221 -2.37 1.36 18.88
N LEU A 222 -2.15 2.66 19.14
CA LEU A 222 -2.54 3.31 20.40
C LEU A 222 -4.05 3.20 20.66
N LEU A 223 -4.89 3.37 19.64
CA LEU A 223 -6.33 3.21 19.79
C LEU A 223 -6.69 1.77 20.19
N ASN A 224 -5.99 0.78 19.65
CA ASN A 224 -6.16 -0.61 20.07
C ASN A 224 -5.74 -0.80 21.54
N CYS A 225 -4.62 -0.20 21.98
CA CYS A 225 -4.21 -0.21 23.38
C CYS A 225 -5.27 0.41 24.32
N LEU A 226 -5.91 1.52 23.92
CA LEU A 226 -6.99 2.12 24.70
C LEU A 226 -8.21 1.18 24.83
N HIS A 227 -8.52 0.41 23.79
CA HIS A 227 -9.54 -0.64 23.85
C HIS A 227 -9.15 -1.75 24.82
N ILE A 228 -7.90 -2.23 24.81
CA ILE A 228 -7.39 -3.23 25.78
C ILE A 228 -7.56 -2.72 27.22
N ILE A 229 -7.17 -1.48 27.49
CA ILE A 229 -7.32 -0.84 28.82
C ILE A 229 -8.81 -0.77 29.21
N THR A 230 -9.68 -0.43 28.27
CA THR A 230 -11.14 -0.39 28.50
C THR A 230 -11.67 -1.77 28.89
N MET A 231 -11.30 -2.82 28.16
CA MET A 231 -11.70 -4.19 28.45
C MET A 231 -11.19 -4.63 29.83
N TYR A 232 -9.93 -4.32 30.15
CA TYR A 232 -9.34 -4.60 31.46
C TYR A 232 -10.10 -3.90 32.60
N ASN A 233 -10.42 -2.61 32.45
CA ASN A 233 -11.14 -1.84 33.45
C ASN A 233 -12.57 -2.35 33.68
N ARG A 234 -13.27 -2.79 32.62
CA ARG A 234 -14.59 -3.42 32.74
C ARG A 234 -14.54 -4.72 33.53
N LEU A 235 -13.57 -5.59 33.21
CA LEU A 235 -13.32 -6.82 33.98
C LEU A 235 -13.05 -6.53 35.46
N LYS A 236 -12.21 -5.53 35.76
CA LYS A 236 -11.90 -5.12 37.14
C LYS A 236 -13.10 -4.60 37.92
N ARG A 237 -14.15 -4.13 37.23
CA ARG A 237 -15.42 -3.67 37.81
C ARG A 237 -16.50 -4.75 37.83
N ASN A 238 -16.17 -6.00 37.46
CA ASN A 238 -17.12 -7.10 37.26
C ASN A 238 -18.22 -6.80 36.23
N ASP A 239 -17.98 -5.87 35.30
CA ASP A 239 -18.83 -5.66 34.13
C ASP A 239 -18.42 -6.66 33.04
N THR A 240 -18.88 -7.90 33.20
CA THR A 240 -18.52 -9.04 32.33
C THR A 240 -19.61 -9.41 31.33
N THR A 241 -20.67 -8.61 31.22
CA THR A 241 -21.82 -8.89 30.34
C THR A 241 -21.35 -8.96 28.88
N GLY A 242 -21.53 -10.12 28.25
CA GLY A 242 -21.09 -10.35 26.86
C GLY A 242 -19.57 -10.42 26.66
N PHE A 243 -18.78 -10.60 27.73
CA PHE A 243 -17.33 -10.70 27.62
C PHE A 243 -16.91 -12.04 27.00
N VAL A 244 -16.15 -11.98 25.91
CA VAL A 244 -15.52 -13.15 25.28
C VAL A 244 -14.01 -13.13 25.61
N PRO A 245 -13.43 -14.24 26.11
CA PRO A 245 -11.99 -14.34 26.33
C PRO A 245 -11.19 -14.02 25.06
N ARG A 246 -10.20 -13.14 25.18
CA ARG A 246 -9.38 -12.64 24.06
C ARG A 246 -7.89 -12.71 24.37
N THR A 247 -7.11 -13.06 23.35
CA THR A 247 -5.66 -12.86 23.32
C THR A 247 -5.36 -11.80 22.27
N VAL A 248 -4.95 -10.62 22.71
CA VAL A 248 -4.62 -9.50 21.82
C VAL A 248 -3.13 -9.50 21.50
N MET A 249 -2.78 -9.50 20.22
CA MET A 249 -1.40 -9.53 19.72
C MET A 249 -1.15 -8.33 18.81
N ILE A 250 -0.14 -7.53 19.12
CA ILE A 250 0.29 -6.38 18.31
C ILE A 250 1.74 -6.63 17.87
N GLY A 251 2.03 -6.46 16.58
CA GLY A 251 3.36 -6.69 16.00
C GLY A 251 3.61 -5.91 14.72
#